data_AF-A0A7R9LWY6-F1
#
_entry.id   AF-A0A7R9LWY6-F1
#
_cell.length_a   1.000
_cell.length_b   1.000
_cell.length_c   1.000
_cell.angle_alpha   90.00
_cell.angle_beta   90.00
_cell.angle_gamma   90.00
#
_symmetry.space_group_name_H-M   'P 1'
#
loop_
_entity.id
_entity.type
_entity.pdbx_description
1 polymer ?
#
loop_
_entity_poly.entity_id
_entity_poly.type
_entity_poly.pdbx_seq_one_letter_code
_entity_poly.pdbx_strand_id
1 'polypeptide(L)'
;RLEFDIICIEDSVCNKSPVVHVEHRLGLESWCVRHLYHYTYHKFLDSRIANNRIGDDSINEWTRALLLINGDLSTAWSARKELIEKGYLKVSSELKFSEVILTRKPKSGDNFSHREWLLKYLMKSETISDELITNELRVTLEAASRYNRNYHSWSHRIWIIKTLFNNSYEKLNCDLVITKCWLETHVSDYSCYQFRQFLFTYIHKNFIPTIDDNSDSVSNQ
;
A
#
# COMPACT_ATOMS: atom_id res chain seq x y z
N ARG A 1 -11.32 -1.05 13.12
CA ARG A 1 -10.42 -0.62 12.02
C ARG A 1 -11.29 -0.16 10.86
N LEU A 2 -10.90 0.91 10.16
CA LEU A 2 -11.70 1.46 9.06
C LEU A 2 -11.66 0.51 7.85
N GLU A 3 -12.83 0.11 7.37
CA GLU A 3 -12.99 -0.70 6.15
C GLU A 3 -14.00 -0.02 5.21
N PHE A 4 -13.84 -0.25 3.91
CA PHE A 4 -14.75 0.24 2.89
C PHE A 4 -15.25 -0.89 2.00
N ASP A 5 -16.54 -0.94 1.69
CA ASP A 5 -17.10 -1.88 0.73
C ASP A 5 -18.29 -1.32 -0.07
N ILE A 6 -18.67 -2.01 -1.15
CA ILE A 6 -19.86 -1.69 -1.95
C ILE A 6 -20.93 -2.73 -1.63
N ILE A 7 -22.09 -2.25 -1.19
CA ILE A 7 -23.21 -3.08 -0.78
C ILE A 7 -24.10 -3.31 -2.00
N CYS A 8 -24.32 -4.58 -2.37
CA CYS A 8 -25.18 -4.94 -3.49
C CYS A 8 -26.66 -4.62 -3.16
N ILE A 9 -27.18 -3.58 -3.81
CA ILE A 9 -28.59 -3.14 -3.77
C ILE A 9 -29.00 -2.77 -5.19
N GLU A 10 -30.12 -3.32 -5.65
CA GLU A 10 -30.61 -3.14 -7.02
C GLU A 10 -31.19 -1.74 -7.24
N ASP A 11 -32.03 -1.24 -6.33
CA ASP A 11 -32.67 0.08 -6.47
C ASP A 11 -32.78 0.85 -5.14
N SER A 12 -32.76 2.18 -5.24
CA SER A 12 -33.07 3.07 -4.12
C SER A 12 -34.58 3.13 -3.90
N VAL A 13 -35.08 2.31 -2.97
CA VAL A 13 -36.53 2.20 -2.69
C VAL A 13 -37.01 3.33 -1.75
N CYS A 14 -36.12 4.17 -1.23
CA CYS A 14 -36.45 5.21 -0.25
C CYS A 14 -35.53 6.43 -0.33
N ASN A 15 -35.97 7.57 0.23
CA ASN A 15 -35.17 8.80 0.33
C ASN A 15 -34.06 8.65 1.40
N LYS A 16 -33.07 7.80 1.13
CA LYS A 16 -31.96 7.48 2.01
C LYS A 16 -30.64 7.76 1.30
N SER A 17 -29.64 8.21 2.05
CA SER A 17 -28.27 8.31 1.56
C SER A 17 -27.73 6.93 1.13
N PRO A 18 -27.04 6.81 -0.02
CA PRO A 18 -26.36 5.59 -0.42
C PRO A 18 -25.13 5.27 0.44
N VAL A 19 -24.73 6.19 1.34
CA VAL A 19 -23.61 6.00 2.24
C VAL A 19 -24.14 5.41 3.55
N VAL A 20 -23.71 4.19 3.86
CA VAL A 20 -24.06 3.46 5.08
C VAL A 20 -22.84 3.41 5.98
N HIS A 21 -23.01 3.79 7.25
CA HIS A 21 -21.93 3.73 8.23
C HIS A 21 -22.37 2.86 9.42
N VAL A 22 -21.61 1.79 9.68
CA VAL A 22 -21.83 0.90 10.81
C VAL A 22 -20.50 0.70 11.53
N GLU A 23 -20.42 1.19 12.77
CA GLU A 23 -19.22 1.14 13.63
C GLU A 23 -17.96 1.72 12.97
N HIS A 24 -17.12 0.86 12.38
CA HIS A 24 -15.87 1.21 11.70
C HIS A 24 -15.91 0.85 10.21
N ARG A 25 -17.08 0.59 9.65
CA ARG A 25 -17.26 0.19 8.25
C ARG A 25 -18.06 1.24 7.50
N LEU A 26 -17.55 1.61 6.33
CA LEU A 26 -18.21 2.49 5.39
C LEU A 26 -18.67 1.68 4.18
N GLY A 27 -19.99 1.64 3.96
CA GLY A 27 -20.61 1.01 2.81
C GLY A 27 -21.10 2.05 1.81
N LEU A 28 -20.91 1.77 0.52
CA LEU A 28 -21.52 2.52 -0.58
C LEU A 28 -22.50 1.60 -1.32
N GLU A 29 -23.78 1.95 -1.35
CA GLU A 29 -24.79 1.16 -2.04
C GLU A 29 -24.52 1.13 -3.57
N SER A 30 -24.62 -0.05 -4.19
CA SER A 30 -24.14 -0.28 -5.57
C SER A 30 -24.86 0.54 -6.64
N TRP A 31 -26.13 0.88 -6.41
CA TRP A 31 -26.94 1.64 -7.36
C TRP A 31 -26.34 3.02 -7.68
N CYS A 32 -25.66 3.67 -6.71
CA CYS A 32 -25.10 5.00 -6.92
C CYS A 32 -23.68 4.97 -7.49
N VAL A 33 -22.99 3.82 -7.48
CA VAL A 33 -21.56 3.71 -7.82
C VAL A 33 -21.28 4.21 -9.23
N ARG A 34 -22.10 3.79 -10.20
CA ARG A 34 -21.96 4.24 -11.60
C ARG A 34 -22.12 5.75 -11.73
N HIS A 35 -23.15 6.31 -11.11
CA HIS A 35 -23.44 7.74 -11.18
C HIS A 35 -22.34 8.56 -10.51
N LEU A 36 -21.94 8.17 -9.30
CA LEU A 36 -20.87 8.82 -8.54
C LEU A 36 -19.53 8.74 -9.27
N TYR A 37 -19.18 7.57 -9.80
CA TYR A 37 -17.93 7.38 -10.53
C TYR A 37 -17.90 8.22 -11.79
N HIS A 38 -18.95 8.18 -12.62
CA HIS A 38 -19.00 9.00 -13.84
C HIS A 38 -18.92 10.49 -13.51
N TYR A 39 -19.71 10.98 -12.55
CA TYR A 39 -19.71 12.39 -12.19
C TYR A 39 -18.31 12.85 -11.72
N THR A 40 -17.73 12.14 -10.76
CA THR A 40 -16.43 12.52 -10.18
C THR A 40 -15.30 12.35 -11.20
N TYR A 41 -15.37 11.32 -12.06
CA TYR A 41 -14.40 11.11 -13.12
C TYR A 41 -14.42 12.24 -14.15
N HIS A 42 -15.61 12.62 -14.64
CA HIS A 42 -15.73 13.73 -15.60
C HIS A 42 -15.28 15.06 -14.98
N LYS A 43 -15.74 15.39 -13.77
CA LYS A 43 -15.30 16.62 -13.10
C LYS A 43 -13.80 16.65 -12.86
N PHE A 44 -13.22 15.53 -12.44
CA PHE A 44 -11.79 15.40 -12.26
C PHE A 44 -11.04 15.57 -13.60
N LEU A 45 -11.45 14.90 -14.67
CA LEU A 45 -10.80 15.06 -15.97
C LEU A 45 -10.91 16.47 -16.54
N ASP A 46 -12.11 17.07 -16.46
CA ASP A 46 -12.32 18.46 -16.88
C ASP A 46 -11.38 19.40 -16.11
N SER A 47 -11.11 19.12 -14.83
CA SER A 47 -10.14 19.89 -14.03
C SER A 47 -8.69 19.74 -14.47
N ARG A 48 -8.36 18.63 -15.13
CA ARG A 48 -7.01 18.40 -15.67
C ARG A 48 -6.82 19.01 -17.05
N ILE A 49 -7.91 19.16 -17.81
CA ILE A 49 -7.89 19.67 -19.20
C ILE A 49 -8.12 21.19 -19.21
N ALA A 50 -9.13 21.68 -18.50
CA ALA A 50 -9.41 23.09 -18.41
C ALA A 50 -8.41 23.73 -17.45
N ASN A 51 -7.68 24.76 -17.90
CA ASN A 51 -6.83 25.63 -17.07
C ASN A 51 -7.61 26.47 -16.04
N ASN A 52 -8.79 26.02 -15.63
CA ASN A 52 -9.60 26.66 -14.61
C ASN A 52 -8.96 26.40 -13.23
N ARG A 53 -8.90 27.45 -12.40
CA ARG A 53 -8.48 27.33 -11.01
C ARG A 53 -9.56 26.60 -10.21
N ILE A 54 -9.52 25.27 -10.24
CA ILE A 54 -10.35 24.43 -9.38
C ILE A 54 -9.67 24.35 -8.01
N GLY A 55 -10.47 24.44 -6.95
CA GLY A 55 -9.98 24.36 -5.58
C GLY A 55 -9.42 22.98 -5.27
N ASP A 56 -8.34 22.95 -4.48
CA ASP A 56 -7.71 21.71 -4.02
C ASP A 56 -8.70 20.80 -3.26
N ASP A 57 -9.74 21.38 -2.65
CA ASP A 57 -10.81 20.63 -1.98
C ASP A 57 -11.62 19.76 -2.94
N SER A 58 -12.07 20.33 -4.06
CA SER A 58 -12.82 19.58 -5.08
C SER A 58 -11.98 18.45 -5.68
N ILE A 59 -10.68 18.69 -5.93
CA ILE A 59 -9.77 17.65 -6.42
C ILE A 59 -9.64 16.54 -5.37
N ASN A 60 -9.50 16.90 -4.09
CA ASN A 60 -9.44 15.92 -3.00
C ASN A 60 -10.73 15.09 -2.91
N GLU A 61 -11.90 15.71 -2.95
CA GLU A 61 -13.19 15.01 -2.89
C GLU A 61 -13.38 14.05 -4.06
N TRP A 62 -13.14 14.50 -5.29
CA TRP A 62 -13.30 13.66 -6.48
C TRP A 62 -12.30 12.52 -6.50
N THR A 63 -11.03 12.78 -6.20
CA THR A 63 -10.01 11.71 -6.15
C THR A 63 -10.28 10.71 -5.02
N ARG A 64 -10.81 11.13 -3.87
CA ARG A 64 -11.23 10.21 -2.80
C ARG A 64 -12.33 9.26 -3.26
N ALA A 65 -13.39 9.80 -3.87
CA ALA A 65 -14.49 8.98 -4.38
C ALA A 65 -14.01 8.01 -5.47
N LEU A 66 -13.20 8.50 -6.42
CA LEU A 66 -12.63 7.70 -7.50
C LEU A 66 -11.80 6.54 -6.98
N LEU A 67 -10.88 6.79 -6.04
CA LEU A 67 -9.95 5.78 -5.55
C LEU A 67 -10.58 4.77 -4.58
N LEU A 68 -11.64 5.15 -3.85
CA LEU A 68 -12.44 4.18 -3.09
C LEU A 68 -13.13 3.17 -4.01
N ILE A 69 -13.62 3.61 -5.16
CA ILE A 69 -14.29 2.75 -6.16
C ILE A 69 -13.25 1.97 -7.00
N ASN A 70 -12.22 2.67 -7.48
CA ASN A 70 -11.15 2.16 -8.34
C ASN A 70 -9.76 2.59 -7.83
N GLY A 71 -9.14 1.72 -7.03
CA GLY A 71 -7.80 1.97 -6.46
C GLY A 71 -6.66 2.00 -7.48
N ASP A 72 -6.90 1.61 -8.74
CA ASP A 72 -5.88 1.53 -9.80
C ASP A 72 -6.01 2.69 -10.83
N LEU A 73 -6.35 3.87 -10.33
CA LEU A 73 -6.41 5.10 -11.15
C LEU A 73 -5.18 5.97 -10.89
N SER A 74 -4.09 5.68 -11.60
CA SER A 74 -2.79 6.37 -11.48
C SER A 74 -2.86 7.91 -11.57
N THR A 75 -3.74 8.45 -12.42
CA THR A 75 -3.93 9.90 -12.56
C THR A 75 -4.50 10.54 -11.30
N ALA A 76 -5.43 9.86 -10.61
CA ALA A 76 -5.96 10.30 -9.33
C ALA A 76 -4.88 10.24 -8.24
N TRP A 77 -4.08 9.17 -8.19
CA TRP A 77 -2.92 9.12 -7.26
C TRP A 77 -1.92 10.25 -7.52
N SER A 78 -1.65 10.59 -8.77
CA SER A 78 -0.76 11.70 -9.11
C SER A 78 -1.31 13.06 -8.69
N ALA A 79 -2.62 13.31 -8.86
CA ALA A 79 -3.25 14.50 -8.31
C ALA A 79 -3.15 14.56 -6.78
N ARG A 80 -3.23 13.42 -6.09
CA ARG A 80 -3.04 13.38 -4.62
C ARG A 80 -1.60 13.65 -4.20
N LYS A 81 -0.61 13.23 -4.98
CA LYS A 81 0.80 13.63 -4.77
C LYS A 81 0.96 15.15 -4.86
N GLU A 82 0.36 15.79 -5.87
CA GLU A 82 0.37 17.26 -6.00
C GLU A 82 -0.27 17.94 -4.78
N LEU A 83 -1.38 17.40 -4.25
CA LEU A 83 -2.02 17.92 -3.04
C LEU A 83 -1.15 17.78 -1.78
N ILE A 84 -0.36 16.70 -1.66
CA ILE A 84 0.62 16.52 -0.58
C ILE A 84 1.75 17.54 -0.73
N GLU A 85 2.29 17.72 -1.93
CA GLU A 85 3.38 18.65 -2.21
C GLU A 85 2.98 20.12 -1.95
N LYS A 86 1.72 20.48 -2.19
CA LYS A 86 1.15 21.78 -1.82
C LYS A 86 0.89 21.94 -0.32
N GLY A 87 1.04 20.88 0.48
CA GLY A 87 0.70 20.87 1.90
C GLY A 87 -0.79 20.83 2.21
N TYR A 88 -1.64 20.63 1.20
CA TYR A 88 -3.10 20.50 1.39
C TYR A 88 -3.45 19.19 2.10
N LEU A 89 -2.79 18.10 1.73
CA LEU A 89 -2.92 16.79 2.39
C LEU A 89 -1.74 16.52 3.32
N LYS A 90 -2.02 15.80 4.41
CA LYS A 90 -1.00 15.26 5.32
C LYS A 90 -0.69 13.82 4.96
N VAL A 91 0.59 13.45 4.91
CA VAL A 91 1.04 12.09 4.61
C VAL A 91 0.44 11.04 5.57
N SER A 92 0.36 11.35 6.86
CA SER A 92 -0.23 10.44 7.86
C SER A 92 -1.71 10.13 7.62
N SER A 93 -2.46 11.11 7.12
CA SER A 93 -3.88 10.92 6.75
C SER A 93 -3.99 10.16 5.42
N GLU A 94 -3.08 10.42 4.50
CA GLU A 94 -3.02 9.76 3.20
C GLU A 94 -2.67 8.27 3.31
N LEU A 95 -1.74 7.90 4.18
CA LEU A 95 -1.40 6.49 4.47
C LEU A 95 -2.61 5.72 5.02
N LYS A 96 -3.43 6.36 5.88
CA LYS A 96 -4.68 5.77 6.39
C LYS A 96 -5.72 5.61 5.29
N PHE A 97 -5.87 6.60 4.42
CA PHE A 97 -6.78 6.54 3.27
C PHE A 97 -6.39 5.41 2.30
N SER A 98 -5.10 5.33 1.96
CA SER A 98 -4.53 4.26 1.14
C SER A 98 -4.75 2.87 1.77
N GLU A 99 -4.63 2.75 3.09
CA GLU A 99 -4.90 1.50 3.82
C GLU A 99 -6.37 1.07 3.69
N VAL A 100 -7.32 2.01 3.80
CA VAL A 100 -8.76 1.72 3.59
C VAL A 100 -9.00 1.16 2.19
N ILE A 101 -8.36 1.71 1.15
CA ILE A 101 -8.50 1.20 -0.21
C ILE A 101 -7.98 -0.24 -0.31
N LEU A 102 -6.86 -0.58 0.36
CA LEU A 102 -6.32 -1.95 0.37
C LEU A 102 -7.25 -2.97 1.06
N THR A 103 -8.18 -2.54 1.93
CA THR A 103 -9.17 -3.46 2.54
C THR A 103 -10.10 -4.09 1.50
N ARG A 104 -10.40 -3.34 0.42
CA ARG A 104 -11.27 -3.75 -0.69
C ARG A 104 -10.47 -4.17 -1.94
N LYS A 105 -9.37 -3.47 -2.22
CA LYS A 105 -8.51 -3.66 -3.40
C LYS A 105 -7.10 -4.08 -2.96
N PRO A 106 -6.94 -5.26 -2.33
CA PRO A 106 -5.66 -5.69 -1.76
C PRO A 106 -4.55 -5.86 -2.79
N LYS A 107 -4.89 -6.08 -4.07
CA LYS A 107 -3.93 -6.27 -5.17
C LYS A 107 -3.57 -4.96 -5.91
N SER A 108 -3.99 -3.80 -5.40
CA SER A 108 -3.78 -2.53 -6.11
C SER A 108 -2.29 -2.15 -6.13
N GLY A 109 -1.64 -2.35 -7.28
CA GLY A 109 -0.22 -2.04 -7.48
C GLY A 109 0.06 -0.54 -7.46
N ASP A 110 -0.85 0.27 -7.99
CA ASP A 110 -0.78 1.73 -7.95
C ASP A 110 -0.83 2.25 -6.51
N ASN A 111 -1.66 1.64 -5.67
CA ASN A 111 -1.76 1.99 -4.26
C ASN A 111 -0.43 1.69 -3.52
N PHE A 112 0.15 0.50 -3.68
CA PHE A 112 1.48 0.22 -3.11
C PHE A 112 2.56 1.16 -3.63
N SER A 113 2.53 1.50 -4.92
CA SER A 113 3.46 2.46 -5.52
C SER A 113 3.30 3.87 -4.91
N HIS A 114 2.06 4.29 -4.63
CA HIS A 114 1.77 5.54 -3.93
C HIS A 114 2.27 5.51 -2.49
N ARG A 115 2.11 4.39 -1.77
CA ARG A 115 2.66 4.21 -0.40
C ARG A 115 4.18 4.31 -0.38
N GLU A 116 4.88 3.68 -1.32
CA GLU A 116 6.33 3.86 -1.47
C GLU A 116 6.70 5.32 -1.70
N TRP A 117 5.95 6.03 -2.54
CA TRP A 117 6.19 7.46 -2.78
C TRP A 117 6.00 8.28 -1.51
N LEU A 118 4.96 8.04 -0.72
CA LEU A 118 4.71 8.74 0.54
C LEU A 118 5.84 8.54 1.55
N LEU A 119 6.32 7.30 1.68
CA LEU A 119 7.44 6.98 2.57
C LEU A 119 8.74 7.63 2.08
N LYS A 120 9.03 7.55 0.77
CA LYS A 120 10.17 8.27 0.15
C LYS A 120 10.06 9.78 0.32
N TYR A 121 8.85 10.34 0.29
CA TYR A 121 8.61 11.76 0.50
C TYR A 121 8.92 12.16 1.94
N LEU A 122 8.45 11.40 2.94
CA LEU A 122 8.77 11.63 4.36
C LEU A 122 10.27 11.51 4.65
N MET A 123 10.95 10.54 4.03
CA MET A 123 12.40 10.35 4.18
C MET A 123 13.24 11.57 3.78
N LYS A 124 12.68 12.50 2.99
CA LYS A 124 13.38 13.74 2.62
C LYS A 124 13.49 14.72 3.79
N SER A 125 12.57 14.66 4.75
CA SER A 125 12.47 15.61 5.86
C SER A 125 12.78 14.99 7.22
N GLU A 126 12.51 13.70 7.40
CA GLU A 126 12.64 13.03 8.70
C GLU A 126 12.99 11.54 8.56
N THR A 127 13.47 10.95 9.65
CA THR A 127 13.63 9.50 9.75
C THR A 127 12.28 8.83 9.96
N ILE A 128 12.03 7.73 9.25
CA ILE A 128 10.82 6.94 9.41
C ILE A 128 10.87 6.23 10.76
N SER A 129 9.84 6.40 11.59
CA SER A 129 9.75 5.76 12.89
C SER A 129 9.53 4.25 12.79
N ASP A 130 10.01 3.50 13.79
CA ASP A 130 9.80 2.06 13.87
C ASP A 130 8.32 1.68 14.00
N GLU A 131 7.50 2.55 14.60
CA GLU A 131 6.04 2.39 14.64
C GLU A 131 5.44 2.44 13.23
N LEU A 132 5.86 3.39 12.39
CA LEU A 132 5.40 3.50 11.02
C LEU A 132 5.87 2.33 10.16
N ILE A 133 7.11 1.87 10.33
CA ILE A 133 7.62 0.65 9.66
C ILE A 133 6.78 -0.57 10.07
N THR A 134 6.53 -0.73 11.37
CA THR A 134 5.72 -1.85 11.90
C THR A 134 4.29 -1.81 11.33
N ASN A 135 3.70 -0.62 11.27
CA ASN A 135 2.39 -0.43 10.66
C ASN A 135 2.39 -0.79 9.16
N GLU A 136 3.42 -0.42 8.42
CA GLU A 136 3.55 -0.74 7.00
C GLU A 136 3.70 -2.25 6.76
N LEU A 137 4.51 -2.93 7.57
CA LEU A 137 4.63 -4.39 7.55
C LEU A 137 3.28 -5.06 7.87
N ARG A 138 2.50 -4.52 8.80
CA ARG A 138 1.14 -5.02 9.09
C ARG A 138 0.23 -4.89 7.87
N VAL A 139 0.23 -3.73 7.19
CA VAL A 139 -0.59 -3.47 6.01
C VAL A 139 -0.29 -4.48 4.89
N THR A 140 0.98 -4.83 4.66
CA THR A 140 1.34 -5.88 3.68
C THR A 140 0.74 -7.24 4.04
N LEU A 141 0.85 -7.69 5.29
CA LEU A 141 0.29 -8.98 5.72
C LEU A 141 -1.24 -9.01 5.55
N GLU A 142 -1.92 -7.93 5.89
CA GLU A 142 -3.39 -7.89 5.77
C GLU A 142 -3.83 -7.87 4.29
N ALA A 143 -3.11 -7.16 3.42
CA ALA A 143 -3.36 -7.23 1.98
C ALA A 143 -3.07 -8.62 1.42
N ALA A 144 -2.07 -9.33 1.93
CA ALA A 144 -1.79 -10.72 1.56
C ALA A 144 -2.86 -11.69 2.07
N SER A 145 -3.48 -11.42 3.23
CA SER A 145 -4.53 -12.28 3.80
C SER A 145 -5.82 -12.24 2.99
N ARG A 146 -6.06 -11.11 2.31
CA ARG A 146 -7.29 -10.86 1.54
C ARG A 146 -7.20 -11.31 0.09
N TYR A 147 -5.99 -11.61 -0.41
CA TYR A 147 -5.80 -12.05 -1.78
C TYR A 147 -4.66 -13.06 -1.84
N ASN A 148 -4.99 -14.30 -2.21
CA ASN A 148 -4.01 -15.37 -2.34
C ASN A 148 -2.89 -14.97 -3.32
N ARG A 149 -1.63 -15.17 -2.92
CA ARG A 149 -0.44 -14.91 -3.75
C ARG A 149 -0.34 -13.44 -4.17
N ASN A 150 -0.56 -12.53 -3.22
CA ASN A 150 -0.50 -11.09 -3.46
C ASN A 150 0.95 -10.63 -3.70
N TYR A 151 1.41 -10.75 -4.95
CA TYR A 151 2.74 -10.35 -5.37
C TYR A 151 3.07 -8.88 -5.03
N HIS A 152 2.11 -7.96 -5.17
CA HIS A 152 2.35 -6.54 -4.90
C HIS A 152 2.63 -6.29 -3.41
N SER A 153 1.88 -6.95 -2.53
CA SER A 153 2.10 -6.86 -1.09
C SER A 153 3.50 -7.37 -0.68
N TRP A 154 3.87 -8.57 -1.14
CA TRP A 154 5.18 -9.14 -0.83
C TRP A 154 6.32 -8.36 -1.47
N SER A 155 6.13 -7.83 -2.69
CA SER A 155 7.10 -6.96 -3.35
C SER A 155 7.30 -5.65 -2.58
N HIS A 156 6.21 -5.05 -2.08
CA HIS A 156 6.30 -3.88 -1.22
C HIS A 156 7.03 -4.19 0.09
N ARG A 157 6.78 -5.37 0.69
CA ARG A 157 7.51 -5.83 1.89
C ARG A 157 9.02 -5.97 1.64
N ILE A 158 9.43 -6.48 0.48
CA ILE A 158 10.84 -6.50 0.06
C ILE A 158 11.42 -5.09 0.00
N TRP A 159 10.67 -4.14 -0.58
CA TRP A 159 11.10 -2.74 -0.67
C TRP A 159 11.30 -2.12 0.73
N ILE A 160 10.35 -2.32 1.66
CA ILE A 160 10.47 -1.87 3.06
C ILE A 160 11.76 -2.39 3.69
N ILE A 161 12.06 -3.68 3.55
CA ILE A 161 13.28 -4.27 4.11
C ILE A 161 14.53 -3.63 3.53
N LYS A 162 14.62 -3.54 2.19
CA LYS A 162 15.80 -2.98 1.53
C LYS A 162 16.04 -1.51 1.87
N THR A 163 14.98 -0.75 2.14
CA THR A 163 15.06 0.71 2.27
C THR A 163 15.01 1.19 3.72
N LEU A 164 14.31 0.48 4.62
CA LEU A 164 13.98 0.98 5.95
C LEU A 164 14.54 0.14 7.10
N PHE A 165 15.02 -1.09 6.86
CA PHE A 165 15.54 -1.93 7.95
C PHE A 165 16.98 -1.59 8.33
N ASN A 166 17.70 -0.79 7.53
CA ASN A 166 19.08 -0.38 7.79
C ASN A 166 20.01 -1.54 8.18
N ASN A 167 19.84 -2.71 7.55
CA ASN A 167 20.57 -3.94 7.89
C ASN A 167 20.45 -4.32 9.39
N SER A 168 19.29 -4.13 10.00
CA SER A 168 19.01 -4.66 11.34
C SER A 168 18.70 -6.16 11.26
N TYR A 169 19.64 -6.98 11.75
CA TYR A 169 19.45 -8.43 11.85
C TYR A 169 18.23 -8.81 12.70
N GLU A 170 17.98 -8.09 13.80
CA GLU A 170 16.82 -8.32 14.68
C GLU A 170 15.50 -8.17 13.91
N LYS A 171 15.33 -7.09 13.15
CA LYS A 171 14.12 -6.86 12.34
C LYS A 171 13.96 -7.92 11.26
N LEU A 172 15.04 -8.32 10.59
CA LEU A 172 15.05 -9.39 9.59
C LEU A 172 14.65 -10.75 10.19
N ASN A 173 15.18 -11.08 11.38
CA ASN A 173 14.87 -12.31 12.09
C ASN A 173 13.42 -12.33 12.57
N CYS A 174 12.90 -11.21 13.07
CA CYS A 174 11.48 -11.06 13.39
C CYS A 174 10.60 -11.38 12.17
N ASP A 175 10.97 -10.86 11.00
CA ASP A 175 10.24 -11.12 9.76
C ASP A 175 10.29 -12.59 9.30
N LEU A 176 11.41 -13.27 9.53
CA LEU A 176 11.52 -14.72 9.31
C LEU A 176 10.58 -15.52 10.23
N VAL A 177 10.41 -15.12 11.48
CA VAL A 177 9.48 -15.77 12.42
C VAL A 177 8.04 -15.53 11.99
N ILE A 178 7.68 -14.28 11.69
CA ILE A 178 6.32 -13.92 11.25
C ILE A 178 5.94 -14.69 9.98
N THR A 179 6.81 -14.70 8.97
CA THR A 179 6.50 -15.37 7.70
C THR A 179 6.58 -16.90 7.79
N LYS A 180 7.24 -17.45 8.80
CA LYS A 180 7.13 -18.89 9.12
C LYS A 180 5.72 -19.20 9.60
N CYS A 181 5.23 -18.47 10.60
CA CYS A 181 3.88 -18.62 11.13
C CYS A 181 2.81 -18.41 10.04
N TRP A 182 3.03 -17.42 9.15
CA TRP A 182 2.16 -17.18 8.00
C TRP A 182 1.99 -18.42 7.11
N LEU A 183 3.10 -19.08 6.77
CA LEU A 183 3.10 -20.22 5.86
C LEU A 183 2.49 -21.49 6.48
N GLU A 184 2.43 -21.59 7.80
CA GLU A 184 1.73 -22.69 8.48
C GLU A 184 0.23 -22.68 8.15
N THR A 185 -0.36 -21.52 7.89
CA THR A 185 -1.77 -21.38 7.47
C THR A 185 -1.95 -21.07 5.98
N HIS A 186 -0.88 -20.70 5.27
CA HIS A 186 -0.90 -20.32 3.84
C HIS A 186 0.10 -21.13 3.00
N VAL A 187 0.04 -22.47 3.10
CA VAL A 187 0.99 -23.40 2.47
C VAL A 187 1.12 -23.28 0.94
N SER A 188 0.18 -22.63 0.26
CA SER A 188 0.19 -22.43 -1.21
C SER A 188 0.54 -20.99 -1.64
N ASP A 189 1.03 -20.15 -0.71
CA ASP A 189 1.47 -18.79 -0.99
C ASP A 189 2.92 -18.75 -1.50
N TYR A 190 3.08 -19.02 -2.80
CA TYR A 190 4.36 -18.95 -3.49
C TYR A 190 5.03 -17.58 -3.41
N SER A 191 4.25 -16.50 -3.28
CA SER A 191 4.80 -15.15 -3.14
C SER A 191 5.48 -14.97 -1.78
N CYS A 192 4.93 -15.55 -0.71
CA CYS A 192 5.58 -15.60 0.60
C CYS A 192 6.84 -16.48 0.58
N TYR A 193 6.82 -17.63 -0.11
CA TYR A 193 8.04 -18.45 -0.27
C TYR A 193 9.16 -17.69 -1.01
N GLN A 194 8.83 -16.99 -2.09
CA GLN A 194 9.79 -16.13 -2.81
C GLN A 194 10.34 -15.02 -1.91
N PHE A 195 9.48 -14.40 -1.11
CA PHE A 195 9.88 -13.41 -0.12
C PHE A 195 10.87 -13.99 0.91
N ARG A 196 10.65 -15.21 1.39
CA ARG A 196 11.57 -15.88 2.32
C ARG A 196 12.92 -16.23 1.67
N GLN A 197 12.92 -16.67 0.41
CA GLN A 197 14.17 -16.86 -0.34
C GLN A 197 14.97 -15.57 -0.45
N PHE A 198 14.29 -14.44 -0.68
CA PHE A 198 14.91 -13.12 -0.60
C PHE A 198 15.51 -12.85 0.79
N LEU A 199 14.77 -13.07 1.88
CA LEU A 199 15.27 -12.84 3.24
C LEU A 199 16.51 -13.68 3.54
N PHE A 200 16.51 -14.98 3.24
CA PHE A 200 17.67 -15.84 3.47
C PHE A 200 18.90 -15.37 2.67
N THR A 201 18.70 -15.04 1.40
CA THR A 201 19.78 -14.53 0.54
C THR A 201 20.30 -13.20 1.04
N TYR A 202 19.40 -12.31 1.48
CA TYR A 202 19.76 -10.99 1.99
C TYR A 202 20.53 -11.09 3.30
N ILE A 203 20.10 -11.94 4.23
CA ILE A 203 20.81 -12.16 5.50
C ILE A 203 22.19 -12.78 5.24
N HIS A 204 22.27 -13.82 4.40
CA HIS A 204 23.54 -14.46 4.09
C HIS A 204 24.55 -13.45 3.52
N LYS A 205 24.13 -12.63 2.54
CA LYS A 205 25.01 -11.64 1.91
C LYS A 205 25.49 -10.53 2.83
N ASN A 206 24.68 -10.14 3.82
CA ASN A 206 24.99 -8.96 4.65
C ASN A 206 25.58 -9.31 6.02
N PHE A 207 25.44 -10.54 6.53
CA PHE A 207 25.86 -10.91 7.90
C PHE A 207 26.69 -12.18 8.00
N ILE A 208 26.76 -13.01 6.95
CA ILE A 208 27.59 -14.20 6.95
C ILE A 208 28.84 -13.89 6.12
N PRO A 209 30.04 -13.86 6.72
CA PRO A 209 31.27 -13.71 5.95
C PRO A 209 31.34 -14.83 4.91
N THR A 210 31.54 -14.46 3.64
CA THR A 210 32.00 -15.45 2.67
C THR A 210 33.39 -15.90 3.12
N ILE A 211 33.56 -17.20 3.35
CA ILE A 211 34.90 -17.77 3.48
C ILE A 211 35.54 -17.52 2.11
N ASP A 212 36.44 -16.55 2.03
CA ASP A 212 37.26 -16.36 0.83
C ASP A 212 38.12 -17.63 0.68
N ASP A 213 37.86 -18.41 -0.37
CA ASP A 213 38.69 -19.53 -0.86
C ASP A 213 40.04 -19.03 -1.44
N ASN A 214 40.74 -18.13 -0.73
CA ASN A 214 42.01 -17.56 -1.13
C ASN A 214 43.07 -17.65 -0.02
N SER A 215 43.12 -18.78 0.68
CA SER A 215 44.24 -19.13 1.56
C SER A 215 44.93 -20.43 1.17
N ASP A 216 45.01 -20.74 -0.12
CA ASP A 216 45.90 -21.77 -0.67
C ASP A 216 46.75 -21.20 -1.81
N SER A 217 47.59 -20.23 -1.48
CA SER A 217 48.88 -20.06 -2.15
C SER A 217 49.96 -20.11 -1.08
N VAL A 218 50.13 -21.33 -0.54
CA VAL A 218 51.35 -21.73 0.15
C VAL A 218 52.51 -21.39 -0.77
N SER A 219 53.28 -20.40 -0.32
CA SER A 219 54.64 -20.12 -0.77
C SER A 219 55.44 -21.41 -0.82
N ASN A 220 55.65 -21.92 -2.04
CA ASN A 220 56.67 -22.91 -2.34
C ASN A 220 57.56 -22.34 -3.45
N GLN A 221 58.83 -22.19 -3.06
CA GLN A 221 60.03 -21.75 -3.80
C GLN A 221 60.36 -20.26 -3.76
#